data_AF-A0A7S3LF60-F1
#
_entry.id   AF-A0A7S3LF60-F1
#
_cell.length_a   1.000
_cell.length_b   1.000
_cell.length_c   1.000
_cell.angle_alpha   90.00
_cell.angle_beta   90.00
_cell.angle_gamma   90.00
#
_symmetry.space_group_name_H-M   'P 1'
#
loop_
_entity.id
_entity.type
_entity.pdbx_description
1 polymer ?
#
loop_
_entity_poly.entity_id
_entity_poly.type
_entity_poly.pdbx_seq_one_letter_code
_entity_poly.pdbx_strand_id
1 'polypeptide(L)'
;PYPENVQLAQSLAKQLRQRGVEPATIALRNGVCHVGLSMDDIRDLSQARTENRVVKCSTREIPLFLAQQQATQTTTTSPAQWGATTVASTMRLAHMAGISTFVTGGSGGVHR
;
A
#
# COMPACT_ATOMS: atom_id res chain seq x y z
N PRO A 1 5.85 -11.36 -6.99
CA PRO A 1 5.79 -10.81 -8.37
C PRO A 1 4.33 -10.79 -8.81
N TYR A 2 3.98 -10.12 -9.92
CA TYR A 2 2.67 -10.34 -10.55
C TYR A 2 2.74 -11.62 -11.39
N PRO A 3 1.75 -12.52 -11.33
CA PRO A 3 0.45 -12.41 -10.62
C PRO A 3 0.43 -13.01 -9.20
N GLU A 4 1.52 -13.61 -8.72
CA GLU A 4 1.53 -14.37 -7.45
C GLU A 4 1.19 -13.51 -6.22
N ASN A 5 1.54 -12.22 -6.25
CA ASN A 5 1.22 -11.27 -5.20
C ASN A 5 -0.29 -11.05 -5.02
N VAL A 6 -1.05 -11.01 -6.12
CA VAL A 6 -2.52 -10.89 -6.10
C VAL A 6 -3.14 -12.18 -5.55
N GLN A 7 -2.66 -13.34 -6.02
CA GLN A 7 -3.13 -14.64 -5.56
C GLN A 7 -2.89 -14.83 -4.06
N LEU A 8 -1.70 -14.44 -3.59
CA LEU A 8 -1.35 -14.45 -2.18
C LEU A 8 -2.31 -13.56 -1.39
N ALA A 9 -2.50 -12.30 -1.79
CA ALA A 9 -3.40 -11.36 -1.11
C ALA A 9 -4.84 -11.92 -1.03
N GLN A 10 -5.35 -12.50 -2.12
CA GLN A 10 -6.67 -13.11 -2.17
C GLN A 10 -6.79 -14.30 -1.20
N SER A 11 -5.79 -15.20 -1.21
CA SER A 11 -5.78 -16.37 -0.34
C SER A 11 -5.70 -16.00 1.14
N LEU A 12 -4.86 -15.02 1.50
CA LEU A 12 -4.74 -14.50 2.86
C LEU A 12 -6.04 -13.83 3.31
N ALA A 13 -6.64 -12.99 2.48
CA ALA A 13 -7.90 -12.32 2.80
C ALA A 13 -9.02 -13.34 3.05
N LYS A 14 -9.12 -14.39 2.21
CA LYS A 14 -10.08 -15.48 2.41
C LYS A 14 -9.84 -16.20 3.73
N GLN A 15 -8.60 -16.57 4.02
CA GLN A 15 -8.21 -17.28 5.24
C GLN A 15 -8.44 -16.47 6.53
N LEU A 16 -8.27 -15.14 6.48
CA LEU A 16 -8.53 -14.25 7.60
C LEU A 16 -10.03 -14.10 7.86
N ARG A 17 -10.82 -13.88 6.81
CA ARG A 17 -12.29 -13.77 6.93
C ARG A 17 -12.93 -15.06 7.45
N GLN A 18 -12.42 -16.22 7.04
CA GLN A 18 -12.85 -17.53 7.59
C GLN A 18 -12.62 -17.66 9.11
N ARG A 19 -11.70 -16.86 9.67
CA ARG A 19 -11.41 -16.80 11.11
C ARG A 19 -12.06 -15.59 11.80
N GLY A 20 -12.97 -14.90 11.13
CA GLY A 20 -13.64 -13.71 11.67
C GLY A 20 -12.76 -12.45 11.72
N VAL A 21 -11.65 -12.43 10.98
CA VAL A 21 -10.74 -11.28 10.92
C VAL A 21 -10.95 -10.52 9.61
N GLU A 22 -11.22 -9.21 9.68
CA GLU A 22 -11.32 -8.37 8.48
C GLU A 22 -9.92 -7.86 8.07
N PRO A 23 -9.40 -8.24 6.89
CA PRO A 23 -8.11 -7.76 6.40
C PRO A 23 -8.19 -6.31 5.93
N ALA A 24 -7.30 -5.46 6.44
CA ALA A 24 -7.15 -4.08 6.00
C ALA A 24 -5.80 -3.87 5.31
N THR A 25 -5.70 -4.17 4.02
CA THR A 25 -4.50 -3.83 3.23
C THR A 25 -4.37 -2.32 3.13
N ILE A 26 -3.17 -1.78 3.37
CA ILE A 26 -2.91 -0.33 3.44
C ILE A 26 -2.00 0.09 2.27
N ALA A 27 -2.36 1.19 1.60
CA ALA A 27 -1.52 1.84 0.58
C ALA A 27 -1.93 3.31 0.39
N LEU A 28 -1.17 4.06 -0.40
CA LEU A 28 -1.54 5.40 -0.84
C LEU A 28 -1.98 5.35 -2.31
N ARG A 29 -3.04 6.06 -2.67
CA ARG A 29 -3.52 6.17 -4.05
C ARG A 29 -4.06 7.57 -4.28
N ASN A 30 -3.69 8.20 -5.40
CA ASN A 30 -4.25 9.49 -5.84
C ASN A 30 -4.33 10.57 -4.73
N GLY A 31 -3.29 10.65 -3.89
CA GLY A 31 -3.21 11.65 -2.82
C GLY A 31 -4.01 11.31 -1.55
N VAL A 32 -4.47 10.06 -1.39
CA VAL A 32 -5.21 9.59 -0.23
C VAL A 32 -4.53 8.37 0.39
N CYS A 33 -4.48 8.32 1.72
CA CYS A 33 -4.07 7.14 2.47
C CYS A 33 -5.28 6.21 2.62
N HIS A 34 -5.20 5.00 2.07
CA HIS A 34 -6.26 3.99 2.16
C HIS A 34 -5.93 2.94 3.22
N VAL A 35 -6.88 2.69 4.12
CA VAL A 35 -6.84 1.60 5.09
C VAL A 35 -7.98 0.63 4.76
N GLY A 36 -7.63 -0.48 4.12
CA GLY A 36 -8.59 -1.41 3.53
C GLY A 36 -8.72 -1.19 2.02
N LEU A 37 -7.89 -1.88 1.24
CA LEU A 37 -8.02 -1.97 -0.21
C LEU A 37 -9.00 -3.08 -0.62
N SER A 38 -9.75 -2.85 -1.69
CA SER A 38 -10.50 -3.92 -2.37
C SER A 38 -9.56 -4.86 -3.13
N MET A 39 -10.07 -6.01 -3.57
CA MET A 39 -9.28 -6.91 -4.42
C MET A 39 -8.96 -6.30 -5.78
N ASP A 40 -9.80 -5.42 -6.30
CA ASP A 40 -9.54 -4.72 -7.56
C ASP A 40 -8.46 -3.64 -7.38
N ASP A 41 -8.45 -2.96 -6.23
CA ASP A 41 -7.37 -2.04 -5.86
C ASP A 41 -6.01 -2.76 -5.74
N ILE A 42 -6.01 -3.97 -5.15
CA ILE A 42 -4.80 -4.79 -5.02
C ILE A 42 -4.29 -5.24 -6.41
N ARG A 43 -5.20 -5.57 -7.34
CA ARG A 43 -4.86 -5.90 -8.73
C ARG A 43 -4.26 -4.68 -9.44
N ASP A 44 -4.92 -3.52 -9.35
CA ASP A 44 -4.46 -2.27 -9.95
C ASP A 44 -3.08 -1.89 -9.40
N LEU A 45 -2.87 -1.92 -8.07
CA LEU A 45 -1.56 -1.70 -7.46
C LEU A 45 -0.48 -2.66 -7.99
N SER A 46 -0.83 -3.94 -8.14
CA SER A 46 0.11 -4.97 -8.60
C SER A 46 0.50 -4.80 -10.07
N GLN A 47 -0.44 -4.41 -10.94
CA GLN A 47 -0.19 -4.10 -12.35
C GLN A 47 0.54 -2.76 -12.51
N ALA A 48 0.14 -1.73 -11.75
CA ALA A 48 0.84 -0.46 -11.72
C ALA A 48 2.32 -0.63 -11.36
N ARG A 49 2.67 -1.62 -10.54
CA ARG A 49 4.07 -1.92 -10.22
C ARG A 49 4.84 -2.42 -11.45
N THR A 50 4.24 -3.24 -12.30
CA THR A 50 4.88 -3.71 -13.55
C THR A 50 5.09 -2.57 -14.55
N GLU A 51 4.27 -1.53 -14.46
CA GLU A 51 4.33 -0.34 -15.32
C GLU A 51 5.15 0.81 -14.71
N ASN A 52 5.88 0.57 -13.61
CA ASN A 52 6.65 1.58 -12.89
C ASN A 52 5.83 2.80 -12.39
N ARG A 53 4.52 2.62 -12.16
CA ARG A 53 3.61 3.65 -11.62
C ARG A 53 3.44 3.56 -10.10
N VAL A 54 4.36 2.89 -9.41
CA VAL A 54 4.33 2.66 -7.95
C VAL A 54 5.63 3.11 -7.32
N VAL A 55 5.56 3.91 -6.27
CA VAL A 55 6.70 4.23 -5.40
C VAL A 55 6.65 3.45 -4.10
N LYS A 56 7.81 3.02 -3.61
CA LYS A 56 7.93 2.45 -2.26
C LYS A 56 7.92 3.60 -1.24
N CYS A 57 6.97 3.60 -0.33
CA CYS A 57 6.67 4.73 0.55
C CYS A 57 6.93 4.37 2.02
N SER A 58 8.03 4.86 2.59
CA SER A 58 8.25 4.89 4.04
C SER A 58 7.66 6.16 4.64
N THR A 59 7.74 6.31 5.97
CA THR A 59 7.03 7.39 6.69
C THR A 59 7.40 8.79 6.21
N ARG A 60 8.66 8.99 5.79
CA ARG A 60 9.14 10.27 5.24
C ARG A 60 8.66 10.54 3.80
N GLU A 61 8.35 9.50 3.02
CA GLU A 61 7.85 9.66 1.65
C GLU A 61 6.35 9.92 1.59
N ILE A 62 5.58 9.66 2.66
CA ILE A 62 4.13 9.92 2.71
C ILE A 62 3.81 11.40 2.35
N PRO A 63 4.33 12.42 3.07
CA PRO A 63 3.98 13.81 2.76
C PRO A 63 4.40 14.23 1.34
N LEU A 64 5.54 13.73 0.86
CA LEU A 64 6.02 14.01 -0.49
C LEU A 64 5.07 13.44 -1.55
N PHE A 65 4.66 12.17 -1.39
CA PHE A 65 3.71 11.55 -2.31
C PHE A 65 2.39 12.32 -2.34
N LEU A 66 1.82 12.65 -1.17
CA LEU A 66 0.55 13.38 -1.09
C LEU A 66 0.63 14.76 -1.75
N ALA A 67 1.70 15.52 -1.49
CA ALA A 67 1.90 16.84 -2.09
C ALA A 67 2.08 16.75 -3.62
N GLN A 68 2.82 15.76 -4.11
CA GLN A 68 3.01 15.55 -5.55
C GLN A 68 1.67 15.28 -6.25
N GLN A 69 0.82 14.41 -5.70
CA GLN A 69 -0.49 14.11 -6.28
C GLN A 69 -1.39 15.34 -6.38
N GLN A 70 -1.30 16.25 -5.41
CA GLN A 70 -2.03 17.52 -5.42
C GLN A 70 -1.48 18.49 -6.49
N ALA A 71 -0.16 18.56 -6.65
CA ALA A 71 0.48 19.46 -7.62
C ALA A 71 0.30 19.00 -9.08
N THR A 72 0.23 17.70 -9.33
CA THR A 72 0.16 17.11 -10.67
C THR A 72 -1.17 17.25 -11.40
N GLN A 73 -2.16 17.92 -10.79
CA GLN A 73 -3.29 18.44 -11.59
C GLN A 73 -2.84 19.50 -12.61
N THR A 74 -1.57 19.96 -12.57
CA THR A 74 -1.06 21.10 -13.36
C THR A 74 0.16 20.81 -14.25
N THR A 75 0.70 19.58 -14.34
CA THR A 75 1.95 19.29 -15.08
C THR A 75 1.90 18.06 -15.99
N THR A 76 2.77 18.03 -17.01
CA THR A 76 2.85 17.04 -18.12
C THR A 76 3.52 15.71 -17.75
N THR A 77 4.05 15.55 -16.53
CA THR A 77 4.62 14.29 -16.06
C THR A 77 3.60 13.55 -15.20
N SER A 78 3.08 12.42 -15.68
CA SER A 78 2.18 11.58 -14.89
C SER A 78 2.90 11.07 -13.63
N PRO A 79 2.47 11.45 -12.43
CA PRO A 79 3.08 10.95 -11.20
C PRO A 79 2.83 9.45 -11.04
N ALA A 80 3.59 8.84 -10.13
CA ALA A 80 3.25 7.51 -9.64
C ALA A 80 1.83 7.52 -9.06
N GLN A 81 0.97 6.63 -9.54
CA GLN A 81 -0.42 6.56 -9.09
C GLN A 81 -0.55 6.02 -7.65
N TRP A 82 0.42 5.20 -7.25
CA TRP A 82 0.38 4.44 -6.02
C TRP A 82 1.64 4.63 -5.16
N GLY A 83 1.44 4.72 -3.85
CA GLY A 83 2.49 4.58 -2.83
C GLY A 83 2.33 3.26 -2.08
N ALA A 84 3.19 2.29 -2.37
CA ALA A 84 3.24 1.01 -1.66
C ALA A 84 3.95 1.20 -0.31
N THR A 85 3.21 1.04 0.79
CA THR A 85 3.73 1.32 2.13
C THR A 85 4.74 0.30 2.61
N THR A 86 5.84 0.75 3.22
CA THR A 86 6.72 -0.11 4.02
C THR A 86 6.09 -0.45 5.38
N VAL A 87 6.69 -1.38 6.13
CA VAL A 87 6.30 -1.71 7.51
C VAL A 87 6.11 -0.45 8.37
N ALA A 88 7.05 0.51 8.32
CA ALA A 88 6.97 1.73 9.12
C ALA A 88 5.74 2.59 8.77
N SER A 89 5.46 2.77 7.47
CA SER A 89 4.27 3.51 7.00
C SER A 89 2.98 2.79 7.34
N THR A 90 2.94 1.47 7.13
CA THR A 90 1.76 0.65 7.44
C THR A 90 1.41 0.72 8.92
N MET A 91 2.40 0.57 9.80
CA MET A 91 2.19 0.70 11.25
C MET A 91 1.67 2.08 11.64
N ARG A 92 2.22 3.15 11.05
CA ARG A 92 1.76 4.53 11.33
C ARG A 92 0.30 4.73 10.91
N LEU A 93 -0.06 4.32 9.70
CA LEU A 93 -1.43 4.49 9.19
C LEU A 93 -2.43 3.57 9.90
N ALA A 94 -2.04 2.33 10.22
CA ALA A 94 -2.83 1.40 11.01
C ALA A 94 -3.14 1.98 12.40
N HIS A 95 -2.12 2.52 13.08
CA HIS A 95 -2.29 3.17 14.38
C HIS A 95 -3.26 4.36 14.31
N MET A 96 -3.12 5.22 13.30
CA MET A 96 -4.04 6.35 13.07
C MET A 96 -5.49 5.90 12.80
N ALA A 97 -5.68 4.71 12.22
CA ALA A 97 -6.99 4.10 12.00
C ALA A 97 -7.50 3.24 13.17
N GLY A 98 -6.79 3.21 14.31
CA GLY A 98 -7.18 2.42 15.48
C GLY A 98 -6.93 0.92 15.36
N ILE A 99 -6.09 0.48 14.41
CA ILE A 99 -5.71 -0.92 14.22
C ILE A 99 -4.45 -1.21 15.03
N SER A 100 -4.57 -2.08 16.05
CA SER A 100 -3.46 -2.46 16.94
C SER A 100 -2.65 -3.67 16.47
N THR A 101 -3.11 -4.38 15.45
CA THR A 101 -2.50 -5.63 14.97
C THR A 101 -2.16 -5.53 13.50
N PHE A 102 -0.91 -5.86 13.16
CA PHE A 102 -0.41 -5.86 11.79
C PHE A 102 0.47 -7.09 11.55
N VAL A 103 0.39 -7.66 10.35
CA VAL A 103 1.18 -8.83 9.91
C VAL A 103 1.96 -8.49 8.65
N THR A 104 3.20 -8.96 8.58
CA THR A 104 4.09 -8.77 7.43
C THR A 104 5.00 -9.99 7.23
N GLY A 105 5.66 -10.09 6.07
CA GLY A 105 6.61 -11.17 5.80
C GLY A 105 7.95 -11.01 6.54
N GLY A 106 8.44 -9.78 6.68
CA GLY A 106 9.68 -9.46 7.39
C GLY A 106 9.86 -7.97 7.55
N SER A 107 10.49 -7.55 8.66
CA SER A 107 10.81 -6.15 8.91
C SER A 107 12.16 -5.77 8.31
N GLY A 108 12.34 -4.48 8.00
CA GLY A 108 13.68 -3.93 7.76
C GLY A 108 14.54 -3.96 9.02
N GLY A 109 15.83 -3.66 8.88
CA GLY A 109 16.79 -3.65 9.98
C GLY A 109 18.12 -3.03 9.57
N VAL A 110 19.12 -3.13 10.44
CA VAL A 110 20.48 -2.67 10.15
C VAL A 110 21.08 -3.51 9.02
N HIS A 111 21.66 -2.84 8.03
CA HIS A 111 22.31 -3.49 6.89
C HIS A 111 23.68 -4.06 7.31
N ARG A 112 24.20 -5.02 6.54
CA ARG A 112 25.57 -5.54 6.69
C ARG A 112 26.59 -4.60 6.09
#